data_AF-A0A2E3WYI5-F1
#
_entry.id   AF-A0A2E3WYI5-F1
#
_cell.length_a   1.000
_cell.length_b   1.000
_cell.length_c   1.000
_cell.angle_alpha   90.00
_cell.angle_beta   90.00
_cell.angle_gamma   90.00
#
_symmetry.space_group_name_H-M   'P 1'
#
loop_
_entity.id
_entity.type
_entity.pdbx_description
1 polymer ?
#
loop_
_entity_poly.entity_id
_entity_poly.type
_entity_poly.pdbx_seq_one_letter_code
_entity_poly.pdbx_strand_id
1 'polypeptide(L)' 'MKRVLDRLTVTGAIYLSAVCILPTILIDQLKLPFYFGGTSLLILVGVALDTAQQIQSHLITAKYDGAVGGVKVKSRRVRY' A
#
# COMPACT_ATOMS: atom_id res chain seq x y z
N MET A 1 16.67 -11.61 -9.78
CA MET A 1 15.44 -11.02 -9.20
C MET A 1 14.74 -11.91 -8.18
N LYS A 2 14.37 -13.18 -8.49
CA LYS A 2 13.61 -14.03 -7.55
C LYS A 2 14.19 -14.13 -6.13
N ARG A 3 15.50 -14.34 -5.96
CA ARG A 3 16.16 -14.40 -4.64
C ARG A 3 16.05 -13.12 -3.80
N VAL A 4 15.93 -11.96 -4.44
CA VAL A 4 15.83 -10.67 -3.74
C VAL A 4 14.40 -10.44 -3.28
N LEU A 5 13.41 -10.72 -4.15
CA LEU A 5 12.00 -10.67 -3.79
C LEU A 5 11.68 -11.62 -2.63
N ASP A 6 12.25 -12.82 -2.65
CA ASP A 6 12.01 -13.85 -1.63
C ASP A 6 12.51 -13.43 -0.23
N ARG A 7 13.67 -12.74 -0.17
CA ARG A 7 14.19 -12.20 1.10
C ARG A 7 13.32 -11.04 1.61
N LEU A 8 12.77 -10.24 0.71
CA LEU A 8 11.84 -9.15 1.04
C LEU A 8 10.49 -9.68 1.55
N THR A 9 9.90 -10.68 0.89
CA THR A 9 8.63 -11.28 1.31
C THR A 9 8.75 -12.04 2.62
N VAL A 10 9.86 -12.76 2.84
CA VAL A 10 10.11 -13.46 4.12
C VAL A 10 10.21 -12.46 5.28
N THR A 11 10.93 -11.35 5.09
CA THR A 11 11.04 -10.30 6.12
C THR A 11 9.68 -9.63 6.37
N GLY A 12 8.91 -9.36 5.32
CA GLY A 12 7.56 -8.80 5.43
C GLY A 12 6.56 -9.73 6.13
N ALA A 13 6.62 -11.03 5.87
CA ALA A 13 5.74 -12.01 6.51
C ALA A 13 5.99 -12.12 8.02
N ILE A 14 7.26 -12.08 8.45
CA ILE A 14 7.65 -12.06 9.87
C ILE A 14 7.13 -10.79 10.57
N TYR A 15 7.22 -9.64 9.90
CA TYR A 15 6.69 -8.39 10.44
C TYR A 15 5.17 -8.43 10.62
N LEU A 16 4.44 -8.89 9.58
CA LEU A 16 2.98 -8.97 9.63
C LEU A 16 2.48 -9.97 10.69
N SER A 17 3.17 -11.10 10.87
CA SER A 17 2.80 -12.07 11.91
C SER A 17 3.00 -11.49 13.32
N ALA A 18 4.08 -10.75 13.56
CA ALA A 18 4.32 -10.07 14.84
C ALA A 18 3.22 -9.02 15.15
N VAL A 19 2.84 -8.21 14.15
CA VAL A 19 1.76 -7.21 14.28
C VAL A 19 0.41 -7.85 14.60
N CYS A 20 0.13 -9.05 14.08
CA CYS A 20 -1.11 -9.78 14.34
C CYS A 20 -1.18 -10.35 15.77
N ILE A 21 -0.04 -10.70 16.37
CA ILE A 21 0.05 -11.27 17.73
C ILE A 21 -0.05 -10.18 18.82
N LEU A 22 0.37 -8.97 18.50
CA LEU A 22 0.30 -7.79 19.37
C LEU A 22 -1.06 -7.60 20.08
N PRO A 23 -2.22 -7.55 19.38
CA PRO A 23 -3.52 -7.39 20.05
C PRO A 23 -3.85 -8.54 20.99
N THR A 24 -3.46 -9.77 20.67
CA THR A 24 -3.67 -10.94 21.54
C THR A 24 -2.94 -10.80 22.87
N ILE A 25 -1.70 -10.32 22.85
CA ILE A 25 -0.91 -10.07 24.07
C ILE A 25 -1.50 -8.91 24.88
N LEU A 26 -1.95 -7.84 24.21
CA LEU A 26 -2.56 -6.69 24.89
C LEU A 26 -3.88 -7.07 25.59
N ILE A 27 -4.71 -7.91 24.95
CA ILE A 27 -5.96 -8.41 25.54
C ILE A 27 -5.68 -9.24 26.80
N ASP A 28 -4.68 -10.12 26.75
CA ASP A 28 -4.33 -10.99 27.87
C ASP A 28 -3.79 -10.21 29.08
N GLN A 29 -2.94 -9.20 28.85
CA GLN A 29 -2.35 -8.42 29.95
C GLN A 29 -3.23 -7.30 30.50
N LEU A 30 -3.99 -6.60 29.63
CA LEU A 30 -4.79 -5.43 30.05
C LEU A 30 -6.26 -5.75 30.32
N LYS A 31 -6.75 -6.97 30.01
CA LYS A 31 -8.16 -7.41 30.19
C LYS A 31 -9.19 -6.40 29.65
N LEU A 32 -8.82 -5.62 28.64
CA LEU A 32 -9.73 -4.70 27.97
C LEU A 32 -10.46 -5.48 26.86
N PRO A 33 -11.80 -5.37 26.76
CA PRO A 33 -12.57 -5.99 25.69
C PRO A 33 -12.25 -5.26 24.38
N PHE A 34 -11.15 -5.64 23.74
CA PHE A 34 -10.77 -5.12 22.44
C PHE A 34 -11.71 -5.72 21.40
N TYR A 35 -12.71 -4.95 20.96
CA TYR A 35 -13.66 -5.35 19.91
C TYR A 35 -12.99 -5.53 18.54
N PHE A 36 -11.75 -5.07 18.39
CA PHE A 36 -10.92 -5.18 17.19
C PHE A 36 -9.82 -6.25 17.38
N GLY A 37 -10.14 -7.53 17.11
CA GLY A 37 -9.16 -8.62 17.17
C GLY A 37 -8.12 -8.60 16.02
N GLY A 38 -7.17 -9.56 16.04
CA GLY A 38 -6.08 -9.65 15.05
C GLY A 38 -6.55 -9.70 13.58
N THR A 39 -7.67 -10.36 13.30
CA THR A 39 -8.27 -10.43 11.96
C THR A 39 -8.75 -9.06 11.46
N SER A 40 -9.38 -8.27 12.34
CA SER A 40 -9.84 -6.92 11.98
C SER A 40 -8.67 -5.97 11.73
N LEU A 41 -7.56 -6.15 12.46
CA LEU A 41 -6.34 -5.38 12.28
C LEU A 41 -5.68 -5.69 10.92
N LEU A 42 -5.62 -6.97 10.52
CA LEU A 42 -5.10 -7.38 9.21
C LEU A 42 -5.93 -6.79 8.06
N ILE A 43 -7.26 -6.83 8.17
CA ILE A 43 -8.17 -6.24 7.18
C ILE A 43 -7.97 -4.73 7.11
N LEU A 44 -7.91 -4.04 8.26
CA LEU A 44 -7.76 -2.59 8.31
C LEU A 44 -6.43 -2.13 7.68
N VAL A 45 -5.32 -2.82 7.99
CA VAL A 45 -4.03 -2.51 7.36
C VAL A 45 -4.07 -2.79 5.86
N GLY A 46 -4.70 -3.90 5.43
CA GLY A 46 -4.87 -4.21 4.01
C GLY A 46 -5.64 -3.13 3.25
N VAL A 47 -6.80 -2.71 3.77
CA VAL A 47 -7.63 -1.65 3.19
C VAL A 47 -6.92 -0.28 3.24
N ALA A 48 -6.21 0.03 4.33
CA ALA A 48 -5.46 1.29 4.44
C ALA A 48 -4.32 1.36 3.41
N LEU A 49 -3.59 0.27 3.20
CA LEU A 49 -2.54 0.19 2.19
C LEU A 49 -3.12 0.28 0.77
N ASP A 50 -4.22 -0.40 0.49
CA ASP A 50 -4.92 -0.32 -0.80
C ASP A 50 -5.42 1.11 -1.09
N THR A 51 -6.03 1.74 -0.08
CA THR A 51 -6.50 3.14 -0.16
C THR A 51 -5.31 4.10 -0.36
N ALA A 52 -4.20 3.92 0.37
CA ALA A 52 -3.01 4.75 0.23
C ALA A 52 -2.40 4.65 -1.18
N GLN A 53 -2.33 3.44 -1.74
CA GLN A 53 -1.85 3.22 -3.11
C GLN A 53 -2.78 3.84 -4.16
N GLN A 54 -4.09 3.76 -3.96
CA GLN A 54 -5.07 4.40 -4.82
C GLN A 54 -4.91 5.93 -4.81
N ILE A 55 -4.80 6.54 -3.63
CA ILE A 55 -4.55 7.98 -3.48
C ILE A 55 -3.24 8.38 -4.16
N GLN A 56 -2.15 7.64 -3.93
CA GLN A 56 -0.87 7.92 -4.58
C GLN A 56 -0.97 7.86 -6.11
N SER A 57 -1.72 6.91 -6.68
CA SER A 57 -1.90 6.77 -8.13
C SER A 57 -2.65 7.98 -8.74
N HIS A 58 -3.66 8.49 -8.04
CA HIS A 58 -4.36 9.72 -8.43
C HIS A 58 -3.45 10.95 -8.32
N LEU A 59 -2.66 11.06 -7.26
CA LEU A 59 -1.70 12.17 -7.06
C LEU A 59 -0.57 12.14 -8.09
N ILE A 60 -0.06 10.96 -8.44
CA ILE A 60 0.94 10.80 -9.49
C ILE A 60 0.36 11.27 -10.82
N THR A 61 -0.81 10.78 -11.21
CA THR A 61 -1.48 11.22 -12.45
C THR A 61 -1.68 12.74 -12.48
N ALA A 62 -2.16 13.32 -11.37
CA ALA A 62 -2.33 14.77 -11.25
C ALA A 62 -1.00 15.55 -11.36
N LYS A 63 0.10 15.03 -10.78
CA LYS A 63 1.44 15.63 -10.91
C LYS A 63 2.06 15.43 -12.29
N TYR A 64 1.77 14.33 -12.97
CA TYR A 64 2.18 14.08 -14.36
C TYR A 64 1.43 14.99 -15.35
N ASP A 65 0.14 15.25 -15.14
CA ASP A 65 -0.64 16.15 -16.01
C ASP A 65 -0.07 17.59 -16.02
N GLY A 66 0.37 18.07 -14.85
CA GLY A 66 1.06 19.36 -14.71
C GLY A 66 2.46 19.43 -15.34
N ALA A 67 3.18 18.30 -15.43
CA ALA A 67 4.53 18.24 -15.99
C ALA A 67 4.57 17.90 -17.50
N VAL A 68 3.58 17.15 -18.00
CA VAL A 68 3.52 16.67 -19.39
C VAL A 68 2.59 17.54 -20.26
N GLY A 69 1.71 18.36 -19.67
CA GLY A 69 0.83 19.32 -20.38
C GLY A 69 1.56 20.39 -21.22
N GLY A 70 2.89 20.47 -21.16
CA GLY A 70 3.71 21.35 -22.00
C GLY A 70 4.12 20.76 -23.36
N VAL A 71 4.04 19.45 -23.58
CA VAL A 71 4.46 18.86 -24.86
C VAL A 71 3.25 18.73 -25.78
N LYS A 72 2.88 19.84 -26.42
CA LYS A 72 2.03 19.80 -27.62
C LYS A 72 2.75 19.00 -28.70
N VAL A 73 2.48 17.70 -28.77
CA VAL A 73 2.89 16.85 -29.90
C VAL A 73 2.12 17.34 -31.12
N LYS A 74 2.69 18.33 -31.81
CA LYS A 74 2.22 18.81 -33.10
C LYS A 74 2.48 17.69 -34.11
N SER A 75 1.52 16.78 -34.25
CA SER A 75 1.48 15.78 -35.31
C SER A 75 1.56 16.52 -36.65
N ARG A 76 2.73 16.49 -37.27
CA ARG A 76 2.96 17.08 -38.59
C ARG A 76 2.23 16.18 -39.57
N ARG A 77 1.04 16.61 -39.99
CA ARG A 77 0.29 16.01 -41.09
C ARG A 77 1.15 16.13 -42.35
N VAL A 78 1.82 15.05 -42.73
CA VAL A 78 2.52 14.94 -44.02
C VAL A 78 1.42 14.79 -45.07
N ARG A 79 1.27 15.83 -45.89
CA ARG A 79 0.34 15.87 -47.02
C ARG A 79 1.19 15.67 -48.28
N TYR A 80 1.02 14.53 -48.93
CA TYR A 80 1.32 14.35 -50.35
C TYR A 80 0.01 14.55 -51.13
#